data_AF-S2KPD6-F1
#
_entry.id   AF-S2KPD6-F1
#
_cell.length_a   1.000
_cell.length_b   1.000
_cell.length_c   1.000
_cell.angle_alpha   90.00
_cell.angle_beta   90.00
_cell.angle_gamma   90.00
#
_symmetry.space_group_name_H-M   'P 1'
#
loop_
_entity.id
_entity.type
_entity.pdbx_description
1 polymer ?
#
loop_
_entity_poly.entity_id
_entity_poly.type
_entity_poly.pdbx_seq_one_letter_code
_entity_poly.pdbx_strand_id
1 'polypeptide(L)' 'MKKPKIRDNALKAQLRTPMFKMQQQKPKKGKGSYSRKGKGREYRQAA' A
#
# COMPACT_ATOMS: atom_id res chain seq x y z
N MET A 1 8.74 -9.71 16.62
CA MET A 1 8.59 -11.17 16.46
C MET A 1 9.72 -11.69 15.59
N LYS A 2 10.53 -12.62 16.08
CA LYS A 2 11.66 -13.18 15.34
C LYS A 2 11.10 -14.12 14.26
N LYS A 3 11.42 -13.89 12.97
CA LYS A 3 11.02 -14.81 11.91
C LYS A 3 11.79 -16.14 12.10
N PRO A 4 11.13 -17.31 12.02
CA PRO A 4 11.83 -18.58 12.14
C PRO A 4 12.87 -18.72 11.02
N LYS A 5 13.94 -19.48 11.30
CA LYS A 5 14.97 -19.76 10.31
C LYS A 5 14.36 -20.57 9.16
N ILE A 6 14.55 -20.10 7.93
CA ILE A 6 14.05 -20.78 6.73
C ILE A 6 14.91 -22.04 6.52
N ARG A 7 14.25 -23.19 6.36
CA ARG A 7 14.92 -24.50 6.22
C ARG A 7 15.09 -24.93 4.77
N ASP A 8 14.04 -24.80 3.96
CA ASP A 8 14.03 -25.39 2.61
C ASP A 8 14.17 -24.33 1.51
N ASN A 9 13.11 -23.51 1.29
CA ASN A 9 13.06 -22.59 0.16
C ASN A 9 12.99 -21.12 0.62
N ALA A 10 14.10 -20.40 0.41
CA ALA A 10 14.25 -18.99 0.74
C ALA A 10 13.29 -18.08 -0.05
N LEU A 11 13.11 -18.32 -1.35
CA LEU A 11 12.27 -17.47 -2.22
C LEU A 11 10.79 -17.56 -1.85
N LYS A 12 10.29 -18.79 -1.62
CA LYS A 12 8.90 -19.00 -1.18
C LYS A 12 8.65 -18.35 0.18
N ALA A 13 9.59 -18.45 1.11
CA ALA A 13 9.47 -17.81 2.42
C ALA A 13 9.47 -16.27 2.30
N GLN A 14 10.34 -15.72 1.45
CA GLN A 14 10.42 -14.29 1.19
C GLN A 14 9.11 -13.74 0.59
N LEU A 15 8.52 -14.45 -0.38
CA LEU A 15 7.25 -14.10 -1.02
C LEU A 15 6.07 -14.00 -0.02
N ARG A 16 6.09 -14.78 1.06
CA ARG A 16 5.04 -14.76 2.10
C ARG A 16 5.20 -13.62 3.12
N THR A 17 6.28 -12.86 3.04
CA THR A 17 6.46 -11.69 3.91
C THR A 17 5.56 -10.52 3.45
N PRO A 18 5.26 -9.56 4.33
CA PRO A 18 4.47 -8.38 3.97
C PRO A 18 5.07 -7.51 2.86
N MET A 19 6.35 -7.72 2.52
CA MET A 19 7.05 -7.03 1.43
C MET A 19 6.40 -7.30 0.08
N PHE A 20 5.93 -8.54 -0.15
CA PHE A 20 5.36 -8.97 -1.42
C PHE A 20 3.84 -9.19 -1.33
N LYS A 21 3.17 -8.49 -0.41
CA LYS A 21 1.71 -8.54 -0.33
C LYS A 21 1.08 -7.83 -1.55
N MET A 22 -0.09 -8.32 -1.96
CA MET A 22 -0.88 -7.67 -3.00
C MET A 22 -1.24 -6.24 -2.56
N GLN A 23 -0.85 -5.26 -3.37
CA GLN A 23 -1.18 -3.86 -3.14
C GLN A 23 -2.45 -3.50 -3.91
N GLN A 24 -3.44 -2.94 -3.22
CA GLN A 24 -4.67 -2.46 -3.85
C GLN A 24 -4.53 -0.97 -4.15
N GLN A 25 -4.75 -0.59 -5.41
CA GLN A 25 -4.83 0.82 -5.80
C GLN A 25 -6.26 1.33 -5.64
N LYS A 26 -6.39 2.58 -5.16
CA LYS A 26 -7.70 3.24 -5.12
C LYS A 26 -8.11 3.64 -6.54
N PRO A 27 -9.30 3.24 -7.01
CA PRO A 27 -9.74 3.61 -8.35
C PRO A 27 -10.01 5.11 -8.44
N LYS A 28 -9.79 5.70 -9.62
CA LYS A 28 -10.06 7.14 -9.86
C LYS A 28 -11.55 7.47 -9.90
N LYS A 29 -12.39 6.53 -10.31
CA LYS A 29 -13.86 6.65 -10.42
C LYS A 29 -14.54 5.34 -10.00
N GLY A 30 -15.79 5.41 -9.56
CA GLY A 30 -16.60 4.23 -9.18
C GLY A 30 -16.57 3.92 -7.68
N LYS A 31 -16.74 2.63 -7.32
CA LYS A 31 -16.81 2.21 -5.92
C LYS A 31 -15.50 2.50 -5.19
N GLY A 32 -15.58 3.21 -4.06
CA GLY A 32 -14.42 3.52 -3.22
C GLY A 32 -13.50 4.62 -3.79
N SER A 33 -13.92 5.37 -4.82
CA SER A 33 -13.12 6.45 -5.41
C SER A 33 -13.33 7.82 -4.75
N TYR A 34 -14.32 8.00 -3.89
CA TYR A 34 -14.59 9.29 -3.23
C TYR A 34 -13.48 9.66 -2.25
N SER A 35 -12.95 10.88 -2.35
CA SER A 35 -12.00 11.45 -1.41
C SER A 35 -12.56 12.73 -0.82
N ARG A 36 -12.65 12.80 0.52
CA ARG A 36 -13.20 13.97 1.25
C ARG A 36 -12.40 15.25 0.98
N LYS A 37 -11.08 15.14 0.83
CA LYS A 37 -10.20 16.23 0.41
C LYS A 37 -9.49 15.77 -0.86
N GLY A 38 -9.75 16.45 -1.97
CA GLY A 38 -8.99 16.24 -3.21
C GLY A 38 -7.52 16.63 -3.00
N LYS A 39 -6.62 16.11 -3.85
CA LYS A 39 -5.18 16.42 -3.77
C LYS A 39 -4.83 17.92 -3.97
N GLY A 40 -5.77 18.76 -4.41
CA GLY A 40 -5.56 20.16 -4.78
C GLY A 40 -6.09 21.22 -3.80
N ARG A 41 -6.48 20.87 -2.58
CA ARG A 41 -6.79 21.87 -1.53
C ARG A 41 -5.55 22.12 -0.65
N GLU A 42 -4.44 22.46 -1.27
CA GLU A 42 -3.47 23.33 -0.61
C GLU A 42 -4.06 24.72 -0.72
N TYR A 43 -4.41 25.32 0.41
CA TYR A 43 -4.76 26.73 0.47
C TYR A 43 -3.53 27.47 -0.07
N ARG A 44 -3.55 27.92 -1.33
CA ARG A 44 -2.61 28.94 -1.79
C ARG A 44 -2.87 30.11 -0.86
N GLN A 45 -1.99 30.32 0.11
CA GLN A 45 -2.07 31.50 0.96
C GLN A 45 -2.08 32.69 0.02
N ALA A 46 -3.18 33.45 0.02
CA ALA A 46 -3.23 34.71 -0.68
C ALA A 46 -2.22 35.61 0.03
N ALA A 47 -1.20 36.04 -0.71
CA ALA A 47 -0.25 37.07 -0.28
C ALA A 47 -0.94 38.44 -0.20
#